data_AF-A0A8J3Z3P2-F1
#
_entry.id   AF-A0A8J3Z3P2-F1
#
_cell.length_a   1.000
_cell.length_b   1.000
_cell.length_c   1.000
_cell.angle_alpha   90.00
_cell.angle_beta   90.00
_cell.angle_gamma   90.00
#
_symmetry.space_group_name_H-M   'P 1'
#
loop_
_entity.id
_entity.type
_entity.pdbx_description
1 polymer ?
#
loop_
_entity_poly.entity_id
_entity_poly.type
_entity_poly.pdbx_seq_one_letter_code
_entity_poly.pdbx_strand_id
1 'polypeptide(L)'
;MFFFSSGSVEEGWTGKDLATSRLNVFLGFPLGGLLAFGLMVTAATVFHPTGTSVGSLSQTAMPAAIALGKLGLAAAILGFIAATFGAAMETGLSAGYTVAQYFGWAWGKFRRPTEASRFHTVVIISILVGVAALATTIGPIQLTEYTLIFSAVVLPLTYLPILVVANDRGYLGDRVNGKLANAFGVIYLVVILVAAVAAIPLMLVTRMGAG
;
A
#
# COMPACT_ATOMS: atom_id res chain seq x y z
N MET A 1 -6.32 4.08 -1.05
CA MET A 1 -7.32 5.17 -0.89
C MET A 1 -8.69 4.78 -1.45
N PHE A 2 -8.81 4.51 -2.75
CA PHE A 2 -10.11 4.19 -3.37
C PHE A 2 -10.75 2.91 -2.83
N PHE A 3 -9.98 1.86 -2.51
CA PHE A 3 -10.49 0.68 -1.83
C PHE A 3 -11.21 1.00 -0.51
N PHE A 4 -10.58 1.81 0.36
CA PHE A 4 -11.13 2.16 1.66
C PHE A 4 -12.39 3.01 1.54
N SER A 5 -12.38 4.03 0.67
CA SER A 5 -13.55 4.88 0.43
C SER A 5 -14.71 4.08 -0.18
N SER A 6 -14.45 3.22 -1.17
CA SER A 6 -15.49 2.40 -1.81
C SER A 6 -16.04 1.35 -0.87
N GLY A 7 -15.16 0.72 -0.08
CA GLY A 7 -15.53 -0.23 0.96
C GLY A 7 -16.42 0.40 2.03
N SER A 8 -16.13 1.63 2.46
CA SER A 8 -16.97 2.34 3.44
C SER A 8 -18.40 2.61 2.92
N VAL A 9 -18.55 2.86 1.62
CA VAL A 9 -19.86 3.03 0.98
C VAL A 9 -20.62 1.70 0.92
N GLU A 10 -19.94 0.62 0.56
CA GLU A 10 -20.56 -0.71 0.50
C GLU A 10 -20.97 -1.25 1.86
N GLU A 11 -20.16 -0.99 2.88
CA GLU A 11 -20.45 -1.39 4.26
C GLU A 11 -21.43 -0.45 4.96
N GLY A 12 -21.90 0.60 4.26
CA GLY A 12 -22.92 1.51 4.77
C GLY A 12 -22.44 2.34 5.97
N TRP A 13 -21.16 2.71 6.00
CA TRP A 13 -20.58 3.43 7.12
C TRP A 13 -21.30 4.77 7.35
N THR A 14 -21.52 5.06 8.63
CA THR A 14 -22.18 6.27 9.11
C THR A 14 -21.20 7.16 9.85
N GLY A 15 -21.66 8.34 10.30
CA GLY A 15 -20.85 9.23 11.13
C GLY A 15 -20.33 8.60 12.43
N LYS A 16 -20.97 7.52 12.94
CA LYS A 16 -20.52 6.81 14.15
C LYS A 16 -19.27 5.99 13.90
N ASP A 17 -19.12 5.45 12.69
CA ASP A 17 -17.99 4.60 12.29
C ASP A 17 -16.70 5.41 12.09
N LEU A 18 -16.81 6.74 11.96
CA LEU A 18 -15.65 7.64 11.89
C LEU A 18 -14.79 7.58 13.15
N ALA A 19 -15.39 7.41 14.33
CA ALA A 19 -14.63 7.31 15.58
C ALA A 19 -13.80 6.02 15.60
N THR A 20 -14.43 4.89 15.24
CA THR A 20 -13.76 3.59 15.12
C THR A 20 -12.68 3.62 14.03
N SER A 21 -12.98 4.21 12.88
CA SER A 21 -12.02 4.37 11.79
C SER A 21 -10.80 5.20 12.21
N ARG A 22 -10.99 6.31 12.93
CA ARG A 22 -9.88 7.09 13.49
C ARG A 22 -9.06 6.27 14.47
N LEU A 23 -9.69 5.54 15.38
CA LEU A 23 -8.98 4.69 16.33
C LEU A 23 -8.13 3.62 15.60
N ASN A 24 -8.71 3.00 14.56
CA ASN A 24 -8.00 2.03 13.73
C ASN A 24 -6.79 2.65 13.04
N VAL A 25 -6.89 3.89 12.55
CA VAL A 25 -5.76 4.62 11.96
C VAL A 25 -4.70 4.96 13.02
N PHE A 26 -5.12 5.49 14.19
CA PHE A 26 -4.21 5.89 15.26
C PHE A 26 -3.48 4.72 15.91
N LEU A 27 -4.06 3.52 15.93
CA LEU A 27 -3.39 2.32 16.43
C LEU A 27 -2.64 1.58 15.31
N GLY A 28 -3.26 1.44 14.14
CA GLY A 28 -2.74 0.65 13.04
C GLY A 28 -1.47 1.20 12.41
N PHE A 29 -1.42 2.51 12.13
CA PHE A 29 -0.25 3.11 11.49
C PHE A 29 1.01 3.07 12.37
N PRO A 30 0.96 3.43 13.67
CA PRO A 30 2.13 3.31 14.54
C PRO A 30 2.58 1.86 14.74
N LEU A 31 1.65 0.91 14.86
CA LEU A 31 2.01 -0.52 14.94
C LEU A 31 2.73 -0.99 13.66
N GLY A 32 2.23 -0.59 12.48
CA GLY A 32 2.89 -0.87 11.21
C GLY A 32 4.28 -0.24 11.12
N GLY A 33 4.42 1.01 11.57
CA GLY A 33 5.70 1.71 11.65
C GLY A 33 6.69 1.03 12.60
N LEU A 34 6.24 0.55 13.76
CA LEU A 34 7.06 -0.19 14.72
C LEU A 34 7.52 -1.52 14.13
N LEU A 35 6.65 -2.23 13.40
CA LEU A 35 7.01 -3.47 12.69
C LEU A 35 8.07 -3.20 11.62
N ALA A 36 7.88 -2.16 10.79
CA ALA A 36 8.85 -1.76 9.78
C ALA A 36 10.21 -1.39 10.39
N PHE A 37 10.20 -0.65 11.51
CA PHE A 37 11.41 -0.33 12.26
C PHE A 37 12.08 -1.59 12.82
N GLY A 38 11.31 -2.52 13.38
CA GLY A 38 11.82 -3.81 13.87
C GLY A 38 12.47 -4.65 12.77
N LEU A 39 11.88 -4.68 11.57
CA LEU A 39 12.48 -5.33 10.40
C LEU A 39 13.79 -4.65 9.99
N MET A 40 13.85 -3.32 10.02
CA MET A 40 15.07 -2.55 9.72
C MET A 40 16.19 -2.83 10.71
N VAL A 41 15.89 -2.81 12.02
CA VAL A 41 16.86 -3.15 13.06
C VAL A 41 17.36 -4.59 12.92
N THR A 42 16.45 -5.53 12.64
CA THR A 42 16.79 -6.95 12.42
C THR A 42 17.68 -7.13 11.19
N ALA A 43 17.36 -6.45 10.09
CA ALA A 43 18.19 -6.48 8.90
C ALA A 43 19.58 -5.88 9.17
N ALA A 44 19.65 -4.77 9.89
CA ALA A 44 20.91 -4.13 10.27
C ALA A 44 21.76 -5.03 11.18
N THR A 45 21.19 -5.71 12.17
CA THR A 45 21.97 -6.56 13.08
C THR A 45 22.43 -7.87 12.44
N VAL A 46 21.66 -8.42 11.50
CA VAL A 46 21.97 -9.71 10.86
C VAL A 46 22.84 -9.57 9.62
N PHE A 47 22.54 -8.61 8.74
CA PHE A 47 23.20 -8.50 7.43
C PHE A 47 24.36 -7.51 7.38
N HIS A 48 24.33 -6.45 8.20
CA HIS A 48 25.41 -5.45 8.22
C HIS A 48 26.76 -6.04 8.66
N PRO A 49 26.86 -6.90 9.70
CA PRO A 49 28.15 -7.45 10.11
C PRO A 49 28.77 -8.40 9.08
N THR A 50 27.95 -9.07 8.26
CA THR A 50 28.42 -10.02 7.25
C THR A 50 28.66 -9.38 5.89
N GLY A 51 28.36 -8.08 5.74
CA GLY A 51 28.44 -7.37 4.46
C GLY A 51 27.56 -7.99 3.37
N THR A 52 26.52 -8.73 3.75
CA THR A 52 25.70 -9.49 2.81
C THR A 52 24.59 -8.62 2.26
N SER A 53 24.59 -8.38 0.95
CA SER A 53 23.47 -7.76 0.25
C SER A 53 22.32 -8.77 0.06
N VAL A 54 21.09 -8.35 0.35
CA VAL A 54 19.89 -9.18 0.14
C VAL A 54 19.45 -9.06 -1.33
N GLY A 55 19.72 -10.11 -2.11
CA GLY A 55 19.37 -10.21 -3.54
C GLY A 55 18.16 -11.10 -3.84
N SER A 56 17.63 -11.83 -2.85
CA SER A 56 16.44 -12.68 -3.04
C SER A 56 15.48 -12.64 -1.85
N LEU A 57 14.20 -12.95 -2.12
CA LEU A 57 13.17 -13.04 -1.08
C LEU A 57 13.47 -14.15 -0.06
N SER A 58 14.14 -15.23 -0.45
CA SER A 58 14.49 -16.30 0.49
C SER A 58 15.47 -15.83 1.56
N GLN A 59 16.36 -14.89 1.23
CA GLN A 59 17.30 -14.32 2.18
C GLN A 59 16.62 -13.45 3.24
N THR A 60 15.48 -12.81 2.94
CA THR A 60 14.77 -11.98 3.93
C THR A 60 14.16 -12.80 5.07
N ALA A 61 13.92 -14.11 4.88
CA ALA A 61 13.47 -15.02 5.94
C ALA A 61 14.60 -15.50 6.86
N MET A 62 15.87 -15.29 6.46
CA MET A 62 17.04 -15.79 7.18
C MET A 62 17.14 -15.31 8.62
N PRO A 63 16.83 -14.04 8.98
CA PRO A 63 16.88 -13.59 10.37
C PRO A 63 15.96 -14.40 11.29
N ALA A 64 14.75 -14.72 10.82
CA ALA A 64 13.81 -15.55 11.58
C ALA A 64 14.33 -16.99 11.73
N ALA A 65 14.94 -17.54 10.68
CA ALA A 65 15.55 -18.86 10.71
C ALA A 65 16.77 -18.92 11.65
N ILE A 66 17.60 -17.88 11.71
CA ILE A 66 18.74 -17.79 12.62
C ILE A 66 18.26 -17.73 14.08
N ALA A 67 17.21 -16.93 14.35
CA ALA A 67 16.72 -16.72 15.71
C ALA A 67 15.99 -17.94 16.30
N LEU A 68 15.16 -18.63 15.49
CA LEU A 68 14.23 -19.67 15.97
C LEU A 68 14.33 -20.99 15.20
N GLY A 69 15.37 -21.16 14.39
CA GLY A 69 15.59 -22.38 13.59
C GLY A 69 14.45 -22.65 12.60
N LYS A 70 14.10 -23.93 12.47
CA LYS A 70 13.03 -24.38 11.55
C LYS A 70 11.66 -23.79 11.87
N LEU A 71 11.36 -23.53 13.14
CA LEU A 71 10.10 -22.92 13.56
C LEU A 71 10.02 -21.44 13.14
N GLY A 72 11.14 -20.71 13.27
CA GLY A 72 11.24 -19.34 12.79
C GLY A 72 11.06 -19.22 11.28
N LEU A 73 11.69 -20.13 10.52
CA LEU A 73 11.51 -20.20 9.08
C LEU A 73 10.04 -20.48 8.69
N ALA A 74 9.40 -21.44 9.35
CA ALA A 74 8.00 -21.76 9.12
C ALA A 74 7.08 -20.56 9.43
N ALA A 75 7.32 -19.87 10.55
CA ALA A 75 6.59 -18.67 10.93
C ALA A 75 6.78 -17.53 9.91
N ALA A 76 8.01 -17.31 9.43
CA ALA A 76 8.29 -16.31 8.41
C ALA A 76 7.57 -16.60 7.08
N ILE A 77 7.59 -17.85 6.62
CA ILE A 77 6.90 -18.27 5.40
C ILE A 77 5.38 -18.06 5.54
N LEU A 78 4.80 -18.48 6.66
CA LEU A 78 3.37 -18.26 6.93
C LEU A 78 3.03 -16.76 6.98
N GLY A 79 3.88 -15.96 7.61
CA GLY A 79 3.74 -14.51 7.64
C GLY A 79 3.81 -13.88 6.26
N PHE A 80 4.75 -14.30 5.41
CA PHE A 80 4.85 -13.83 4.02
C PHE A 80 3.60 -14.17 3.23
N ILE A 81 3.08 -15.40 3.33
CA ILE A 81 1.84 -15.80 2.67
C ILE A 81 0.68 -14.92 3.15
N ALA A 82 0.50 -14.78 4.47
CA ALA A 82 -0.59 -13.98 5.03
C ALA A 82 -0.52 -12.51 4.59
N ALA A 83 0.66 -11.89 4.64
CA ALA A 83 0.86 -10.49 4.26
C ALA A 83 0.66 -10.26 2.75
N THR A 84 1.28 -11.08 1.91
CA THR A 84 1.22 -10.93 0.45
C THR A 84 -0.16 -11.27 -0.12
N PHE A 85 -0.84 -12.28 0.43
CA PHE A 85 -2.20 -12.62 0.01
C PHE A 85 -3.18 -11.49 0.33
N GLY A 86 -3.12 -10.93 1.54
CA GLY A 86 -3.92 -9.77 1.93
C GLY A 86 -3.69 -8.57 1.01
N ALA A 87 -2.41 -8.23 0.77
CA ALA A 87 -2.03 -7.13 -0.12
C ALA A 87 -2.51 -7.34 -1.57
N ALA A 88 -2.40 -8.58 -2.09
CA ALA A 88 -2.87 -8.91 -3.44
C ALA A 88 -4.39 -8.74 -3.57
N MET A 89 -5.16 -9.20 -2.58
CA MET A 89 -6.61 -9.04 -2.54
C MET A 89 -7.04 -7.58 -2.48
N GLU A 90 -6.42 -6.78 -1.60
CA GLU A 90 -6.69 -5.34 -1.49
C GLU A 90 -6.39 -4.62 -2.80
N THR A 91 -5.24 -4.93 -3.41
CA THR A 91 -4.80 -4.31 -4.67
C THR A 91 -5.74 -4.65 -5.84
N GLY A 92 -6.13 -5.92 -5.97
CA GLY A 92 -7.05 -6.37 -7.01
C GLY A 92 -8.43 -5.70 -6.88
N LEU A 93 -8.98 -5.64 -5.67
CA LEU A 93 -10.23 -4.93 -5.40
C LEU A 93 -10.11 -3.43 -5.68
N SER A 94 -9.00 -2.79 -5.27
CA SER A 94 -8.72 -1.38 -5.55
C SER A 94 -8.72 -1.08 -7.06
N ALA A 95 -8.10 -1.95 -7.87
CA ALA A 95 -8.10 -1.84 -9.33
C ALA A 95 -9.54 -1.96 -9.89
N GLY A 96 -10.29 -2.96 -9.43
CA GLY A 96 -11.70 -3.15 -9.78
C GLY A 96 -12.54 -1.92 -9.49
N TYR A 97 -12.43 -1.35 -8.29
CA TYR A 97 -13.19 -0.15 -7.88
C TYR A 97 -12.84 1.05 -8.75
N THR A 98 -11.54 1.28 -8.97
CA THR A 98 -11.06 2.44 -9.73
C THR A 98 -11.57 2.40 -11.17
N VAL A 99 -11.44 1.25 -11.84
CA VAL A 99 -11.89 1.10 -13.24
C VAL A 99 -13.42 1.18 -13.34
N ALA A 100 -14.14 0.50 -12.45
CA ALA A 100 -15.59 0.51 -12.49
C ALA A 100 -16.18 1.90 -12.21
N GLN A 101 -15.61 2.66 -11.27
CA GLN A 101 -16.03 4.04 -11.00
C GLN A 101 -15.72 4.98 -12.15
N TYR A 102 -14.53 4.85 -12.76
CA TYR A 102 -14.15 5.66 -13.92
C TYR A 102 -15.14 5.51 -15.09
N PHE A 103 -15.58 4.27 -15.37
CA PHE A 103 -16.54 3.99 -16.45
C PHE A 103 -18.02 4.01 -16.02
N GLY A 104 -18.33 4.33 -14.76
CA GLY A 104 -19.70 4.33 -14.23
C GLY A 104 -20.39 2.96 -14.23
N TRP A 105 -19.63 1.87 -14.12
CA TRP A 105 -20.16 0.50 -14.09
C TRP A 105 -20.69 0.13 -12.70
N ALA A 106 -21.51 -0.92 -12.62
CA ALA A 106 -21.86 -1.54 -11.35
C ALA A 106 -20.60 -2.13 -10.69
N TRP A 107 -20.39 -1.80 -9.41
CA TRP A 107 -19.28 -2.28 -8.58
C TRP A 107 -19.80 -2.75 -7.21
N GLY A 108 -19.05 -3.63 -6.55
CA GLY A 108 -19.46 -4.24 -5.29
C GLY A 108 -18.76 -5.55 -4.98
N LYS A 109 -18.04 -5.67 -3.86
CA LYS A 109 -17.54 -6.98 -3.37
C LYS A 109 -18.66 -7.87 -2.85
N PHE A 110 -19.75 -7.26 -2.37
CA PHE A 110 -20.95 -7.97 -1.90
C PHE A 110 -22.03 -8.17 -2.98
N ARG A 111 -21.82 -7.63 -4.19
CA ARG A 111 -22.74 -7.84 -5.31
C ARG A 111 -22.49 -9.18 -5.97
N ARG A 112 -23.55 -9.78 -6.55
CA ARG A 112 -23.37 -11.03 -7.28
C ARG A 112 -22.46 -10.81 -8.49
N PRO A 113 -21.60 -11.77 -8.86
CA PRO A 113 -20.76 -11.66 -10.05
C PRO A 113 -21.54 -11.38 -11.34
N THR A 114 -22.81 -11.79 -11.42
CA THR A 114 -23.69 -11.50 -12.55
C THR A 114 -24.17 -10.05 -12.60
N GLU A 115 -24.27 -9.37 -11.46
CA GLU A 115 -24.74 -7.98 -11.34
C GLU A 115 -23.60 -6.96 -11.54
N ALA A 116 -22.39 -7.33 -11.14
CA ALA A 116 -21.18 -6.52 -11.27
C ALA A 116 -20.09 -7.28 -12.05
N SER A 117 -20.46 -7.88 -13.19
CA SER A 117 -19.58 -8.76 -13.96
C SER A 117 -18.29 -8.07 -14.39
N ARG A 118 -18.39 -6.86 -14.93
CA ARG A 118 -17.22 -6.07 -15.36
C ARG A 118 -16.25 -5.78 -14.21
N PHE A 119 -16.75 -5.47 -13.02
CA PHE A 119 -15.93 -5.27 -11.83
C PHE A 119 -15.15 -6.54 -11.47
N HIS A 120 -15.85 -7.68 -11.37
CA HIS A 120 -15.21 -8.96 -11.05
C HIS A 120 -14.21 -9.40 -12.12
N THR A 121 -14.50 -9.14 -13.41
CA THR A 121 -13.57 -9.40 -14.51
C THR A 121 -12.29 -8.58 -14.37
N VAL A 122 -12.37 -7.29 -14.01
CA VAL A 122 -11.17 -6.46 -13.77
C VAL A 122 -10.35 -7.01 -12.61
N VAL A 123 -10.99 -7.42 -11.51
CA VAL A 123 -10.29 -8.04 -10.36
C VAL A 123 -9.56 -9.31 -10.82
N ILE A 124 -10.23 -10.22 -11.52
CA ILE A 124 -9.61 -11.45 -12.04
C ILE A 124 -8.45 -11.14 -12.99
N ILE A 125 -8.63 -10.23 -13.94
CA ILE A 125 -7.59 -9.84 -14.88
C ILE A 125 -6.39 -9.24 -14.15
N SER A 126 -6.60 -8.38 -13.15
CA SER A 126 -5.49 -7.80 -12.38
C SER A 126 -4.65 -8.86 -11.65
N ILE A 127 -5.30 -9.88 -11.08
CA ILE A 127 -4.62 -11.02 -10.45
C ILE A 127 -3.84 -11.81 -11.51
N LEU A 128 -4.47 -12.13 -12.65
CA LEU A 128 -3.82 -12.87 -13.73
C LEU A 128 -2.61 -12.12 -14.31
N VAL A 129 -2.70 -10.79 -14.45
CA VAL A 129 -1.58 -9.95 -14.88
C VAL A 129 -0.46 -9.98 -13.83
N GLY A 130 -0.78 -9.91 -12.54
CA GLY A 130 0.20 -10.06 -11.47
C GLY A 130 0.92 -11.42 -11.51
N VAL A 131 0.17 -12.51 -11.72
CA VAL A 131 0.73 -13.86 -11.88
C VAL A 131 1.59 -13.96 -13.15
N ALA A 132 1.13 -13.39 -14.27
CA ALA A 132 1.89 -13.37 -15.51
C ALA A 132 3.19 -12.58 -15.38
N ALA A 133 3.20 -11.49 -14.60
CA ALA A 133 4.40 -10.73 -14.29
C ALA A 133 5.45 -11.59 -13.53
N LEU A 134 5.01 -12.51 -12.66
CA LEU A 134 5.92 -13.45 -11.99
C LEU A 134 6.54 -14.49 -12.93
N ALA A 135 5.92 -14.75 -14.10
CA ALA A 135 6.48 -15.64 -15.11
C ALA A 135 7.55 -14.95 -15.98
N THR A 136 7.78 -13.65 -15.80
CA THR A 136 8.83 -12.92 -16.51
C THR A 136 10.19 -13.09 -15.85
N THR A 137 11.27 -12.70 -16.54
CA THR A 137 12.64 -12.71 -16.02
C THR A 137 12.96 -11.54 -15.08
N ILE A 138 11.98 -10.71 -14.75
CA ILE A 138 12.17 -9.53 -13.89
C ILE A 138 12.37 -9.98 -12.44
N GLY A 139 13.46 -9.54 -11.82
CA GLY A 139 13.73 -9.80 -10.41
C GLY A 139 12.63 -9.21 -9.51
N PRO A 140 11.98 -10.00 -8.62
CA PRO A 140 10.90 -9.50 -7.76
C PRO A 140 11.29 -8.33 -6.85
N ILE A 141 12.54 -8.32 -6.37
CA ILE A 141 13.08 -7.22 -5.56
C ILE A 141 13.16 -5.94 -6.41
N GLN A 142 13.75 -6.04 -7.60
CA GLN A 142 13.86 -4.90 -8.51
C GLN A 142 12.49 -4.35 -8.91
N LEU A 143 11.52 -5.23 -9.19
CA LEU A 143 10.14 -4.83 -9.47
C LEU A 143 9.50 -4.10 -8.29
N THR A 144 9.76 -4.56 -7.06
CA THR A 144 9.28 -3.92 -5.83
C THR A 144 9.88 -2.52 -5.68
N GLU A 145 11.18 -2.35 -5.90
CA GLU A 145 11.86 -1.06 -5.85
C GLU A 145 11.27 -0.07 -6.87
N TYR A 146 11.10 -0.49 -8.13
CA TYR A 146 10.45 0.34 -9.16
C TYR A 146 9.03 0.74 -8.73
N THR A 147 8.26 -0.20 -8.18
CA THR A 147 6.88 0.04 -7.75
C THR A 147 6.81 1.02 -6.60
N LEU A 148 7.74 0.96 -5.64
CA LEU A 148 7.82 1.88 -4.52
C LEU A 148 8.16 3.31 -4.99
N ILE A 149 9.13 3.45 -5.90
CA ILE A 149 9.50 4.73 -6.48
C ILE A 149 8.32 5.34 -7.25
N PHE A 150 7.67 4.55 -8.10
CA PHE A 150 6.50 4.99 -8.85
C PHE A 150 5.35 5.40 -7.92
N SER A 151 5.09 4.61 -6.88
CA SER A 151 4.07 4.91 -5.88
C SER A 151 4.35 6.22 -5.15
N ALA A 152 5.62 6.52 -4.82
CA ALA A 152 6.02 7.78 -4.21
C ALA A 152 5.74 8.98 -5.13
N VAL A 153 6.00 8.83 -6.43
CA VAL A 153 5.73 9.88 -7.45
C VAL A 153 4.23 10.10 -7.67
N VAL A 154 3.42 9.03 -7.64
CA VAL A 154 1.96 9.11 -7.82
C VAL A 154 1.24 9.63 -6.57
N LEU A 155 1.84 9.48 -5.39
CA LEU A 155 1.24 9.88 -4.12
C LEU A 155 0.73 11.33 -4.08
N PRO A 156 1.51 12.37 -4.44
CA PRO A 156 1.00 13.75 -4.45
C PRO A 156 -0.19 13.95 -5.40
N LEU A 157 -0.19 13.28 -6.56
CA LEU A 157 -1.27 13.38 -7.54
C LEU A 157 -2.59 12.79 -7.02
N THR A 158 -2.51 11.76 -6.18
CA THR A 158 -3.69 11.14 -5.57
C THR A 158 -4.11 11.80 -4.26
N TYR A 159 -3.16 12.36 -3.50
CA TYR A 159 -3.42 13.03 -2.23
C TYR A 159 -4.04 14.43 -2.42
N LEU A 160 -3.56 15.20 -3.40
CA LEU A 160 -4.03 16.57 -3.62
C LEU A 160 -5.55 16.68 -3.84
N PRO A 161 -6.19 15.88 -4.73
CA PRO A 161 -7.64 15.92 -4.90
C PRO A 161 -8.42 15.62 -3.62
N ILE A 162 -7.91 14.69 -2.79
CA ILE A 162 -8.54 14.35 -1.51
C ILE A 162 -8.45 15.54 -0.56
N LEU A 163 -7.29 16.20 -0.48
CA LEU A 163 -7.14 17.39 0.37
C LEU A 163 -8.06 18.53 -0.11
N VAL A 164 -8.24 18.70 -1.41
CA VAL A 164 -9.16 19.70 -1.98
C VAL A 164 -10.60 19.38 -1.60
N VAL A 165 -11.08 18.16 -1.87
CA VAL A 165 -12.44 17.73 -1.53
C VAL A 165 -12.69 17.76 -0.02
N ALA A 166 -11.68 17.42 0.79
CA ALA A 166 -11.75 17.48 2.25
C ALA A 166 -11.93 18.91 2.82
N ASN A 167 -11.63 19.93 2.01
CA ASN A 167 -11.83 21.34 2.35
C ASN A 167 -13.05 21.97 1.65
N ASP A 168 -13.75 21.22 0.78
CA ASP A 168 -14.89 21.74 0.03
C ASP A 168 -16.19 21.69 0.87
N ARG A 169 -16.70 22.87 1.23
CA ARG A 169 -17.96 23.02 1.97
C ARG A 169 -19.19 22.63 1.15
N GLY A 170 -19.11 22.66 -0.18
CA GLY A 170 -20.19 22.20 -1.04
C GLY A 170 -20.44 20.69 -0.92
N TYR A 171 -19.37 19.90 -0.74
CA TYR A 171 -19.47 18.45 -0.57
C TYR A 171 -19.61 18.01 0.89
N LEU A 172 -18.86 18.63 1.81
CA LEU A 172 -18.77 18.18 3.21
C LEU A 172 -19.56 19.02 4.21
N GLY A 173 -20.15 20.14 3.77
CA GLY A 173 -20.88 21.07 4.65
C GLY A 173 -20.04 21.51 5.84
N ASP A 174 -20.54 21.27 7.04
CA ASP A 174 -19.86 21.64 8.30
C ASP A 174 -18.74 20.66 8.71
N ARG A 175 -18.54 19.55 7.98
CA ARG A 175 -17.53 18.52 8.30
C ARG A 175 -16.21 18.69 7.54
N VAL A 176 -15.95 19.88 6.99
CA VAL A 176 -14.67 20.20 6.35
C VAL A 176 -13.50 20.16 7.35
N ASN A 177 -12.29 20.01 6.82
CA ASN A 177 -11.08 20.09 7.62
C ASN A 177 -10.98 21.43 8.37
N GLY A 178 -10.70 21.36 9.68
CA GLY A 178 -10.36 22.53 10.48
C GLY A 178 -8.96 23.07 10.13
N LYS A 179 -8.64 24.28 10.61
CA LYS A 179 -7.35 24.95 10.34
C LYS A 179 -6.13 24.10 10.68
N LEU A 180 -6.19 23.36 11.80
CA LEU A 180 -5.10 22.49 12.24
C LEU A 180 -4.93 21.28 11.32
N ALA A 181 -6.03 20.61 10.96
CA ALA A 181 -6.01 19.47 10.04
C ALA A 181 -5.48 19.88 8.65
N ASN A 182 -5.88 21.07 8.18
CA ASN A 182 -5.38 21.60 6.91
C ASN A 182 -3.88 21.96 6.99
N ALA A 183 -3.40 22.54 8.09
CA ALA A 183 -1.98 22.82 8.27
C ALA A 183 -1.13 21.55 8.20
N PHE A 184 -1.52 20.49 8.94
CA PHE A 184 -0.84 19.20 8.86
C PHE A 184 -0.97 18.55 7.47
N GLY A 185 -2.14 18.66 6.83
CA GLY A 185 -2.36 18.14 5.48
C GLY A 185 -1.48 18.81 4.43
N VAL A 186 -1.28 20.13 4.52
CA VAL A 186 -0.39 20.88 3.63
C VAL A 186 1.08 20.57 3.92
N ILE A 187 1.48 20.49 5.20
CA ILE A 187 2.85 20.07 5.55
C ILE A 187 3.14 18.69 4.97
N TYR A 188 2.21 17.74 5.14
CA TYR A 188 2.34 16.40 4.58
C TYR A 188 2.42 16.43 3.05
N LEU A 189 1.58 17.24 2.38
CA LEU A 189 1.64 17.44 0.93
C LEU A 189 3.03 17.94 0.48
N VAL A 190 3.62 18.90 1.20
CA VAL A 190 4.98 19.39 0.90
C VAL A 190 6.01 18.27 1.07
N VAL A 191 5.93 17.49 2.14
CA VAL A 191 6.83 16.36 2.38
C VAL A 191 6.75 15.32 1.26
N ILE A 192 5.54 14.91 0.85
CA ILE A 192 5.38 13.93 -0.23
C ILE A 192 5.79 14.51 -1.59
N LEU A 193 5.64 15.83 -1.83
CA LEU A 193 6.12 16.48 -3.04
C LEU A 193 7.65 16.48 -3.10
N VAL A 194 8.32 16.84 -2.00
CA VAL A 194 9.78 16.77 -1.90
C VAL A 194 10.27 15.34 -2.11
N ALA A 195 9.61 14.36 -1.47
CA ALA A 195 9.94 12.94 -1.65
C ALA A 195 9.75 12.48 -3.10
N ALA A 196 8.63 12.85 -3.75
CA ALA A 196 8.35 12.51 -5.15
C ALA A 196 9.39 13.12 -6.11
N VAL A 197 9.75 14.40 -5.92
CA VAL A 197 10.76 15.07 -6.74
C VAL A 197 12.15 14.48 -6.49
N ALA A 198 12.48 14.08 -5.26
CA ALA A 198 13.75 13.45 -4.93
C ALA A 198 13.85 11.99 -5.37
N ALA A 199 12.72 11.28 -5.51
CA ALA A 199 12.69 9.86 -5.84
C ALA A 199 13.33 9.55 -7.20
N ILE A 200 13.07 10.35 -8.23
CA ILE A 200 13.61 10.14 -9.59
C ILE A 200 15.13 10.38 -9.65
N PRO A 201 15.67 11.51 -9.17
CA PRO A 201 17.12 11.71 -9.09
C PRO A 201 17.82 10.64 -8.26
N LEU A 202 17.26 10.27 -7.10
CA LEU A 202 17.86 9.27 -6.23
C LEU A 202 17.92 7.90 -6.91
N MET A 203 16.86 7.51 -7.63
CA MET A 203 16.83 6.29 -8.44
C MET A 203 17.96 6.26 -9.47
N LEU A 204 18.20 7.38 -10.16
CA LEU A 204 19.25 7.49 -11.17
C LEU A 204 20.66 7.46 -10.55
N VAL A 205 20.85 8.12 -9.40
CA VAL A 205 22.14 8.20 -8.70
C VAL A 205 22.52 6.87 -8.05
N THR A 206 21.58 6.19 -7.41
CA THR A 206 21.86 4.93 -6.70
C THR A 206 21.91 3.72 -7.62
N ARG A 207 21.60 3.89 -8.92
CA ARG A 207 21.37 2.78 -9.87
C ARG A 207 20.47 1.69 -9.27
N MET A 208 19.48 2.11 -8.48
CA MET A 208 18.58 1.22 -7.74
C MET A 208 19.29 0.25 -6.78
N GLY A 209 20.29 0.73 -6.03
CA GLY A 209 20.98 -0.11 -5.05
C GLY A 209 21.94 -1.12 -5.66
N ALA A 210 22.32 -0.98 -6.93
CA ALA A 210 23.34 -1.78 -7.60
C ALA A 210 24.78 -1.35 -7.26
N GLY A 211 24.99 -0.74 -6.08
CA GLY A 211 26.28 -0.22 -5.60
C GLY A 211 26.66 -0.82 -4.26
#